data_AF-A0A957BSP2-F1
#
_entry.id   AF-A0A957BSP2-F1
#
_cell.length_a   1.000
_cell.length_b   1.000
_cell.length_c   1.000
_cell.angle_alpha   90.00
_cell.angle_beta   90.00
_cell.angle_gamma   90.00
#
_symmetry.space_group_name_H-M   'P 1'
#
loop_
_entity.id
_entity.type
_entity.pdbx_description
1 polymer ?
#
loop_
_entity_poly.entity_id
_entity_poly.type
_entity_poly.pdbx_seq_one_letter_code
_entity_poly.pdbx_strand_id
1 'polypeptide(L)'
;IYIRRNKLPLAPWLDIAGVALPLGQAIGRWANYVNQELYGIPTTLPWGIQIEGAKRVGDYKSLVDYPFATTHFHPLFLYESLWSFIAFIVLLNLFLRNRQNFRPGDFFLIYVIQYAFIRFLLEFIRVETTYIAGVNFSQVICVVAFVVALIIFVMRRRSAPNVVETPEAV
;
A
#
# COMPACT_ATOMS: atom_id res chain seq x y z
N ILE A 1 9.15 -5.69 -19.87
CA ILE A 1 9.73 -6.21 -21.13
C ILE A 1 8.63 -6.46 -22.18
N TYR A 2 7.60 -7.26 -21.88
CA TYR A 2 6.50 -7.58 -22.81
C TYR A 2 5.80 -6.36 -23.44
N ILE A 3 5.37 -5.38 -22.62
CA ILE A 3 4.69 -4.17 -23.11
C ILE A 3 5.54 -3.39 -24.12
N ARG A 4 6.84 -3.20 -23.81
CA ARG A 4 7.78 -2.52 -24.71
C ARG A 4 7.99 -3.29 -26.01
N ARG A 5 8.14 -4.62 -25.94
CA ARG A 5 8.33 -5.48 -27.12
C ARG A 5 7.12 -5.44 -28.06
N ASN A 6 5.92 -5.33 -27.52
CA ASN A 6 4.66 -5.30 -28.30
C ASN A 6 4.14 -3.88 -28.59
N LYS A 7 4.92 -2.82 -28.27
CA LYS A 7 4.54 -1.41 -28.48
C LYS A 7 3.18 -1.04 -27.88
N LEU A 8 2.81 -1.66 -26.77
CA LEU A 8 1.54 -1.40 -26.09
C LEU A 8 1.66 -0.16 -25.19
N PRO A 9 0.57 0.62 -25.02
CA PRO A 9 0.58 1.75 -24.10
C PRO A 9 0.73 1.24 -22.65
N LEU A 10 1.70 1.76 -21.90
CA LEU A 10 2.00 1.28 -20.55
C LEU A 10 0.90 1.60 -19.53
N ALA A 11 0.28 2.77 -19.64
CA ALA A 11 -0.62 3.30 -18.62
C ALA A 11 -1.88 2.45 -18.36
N PRO A 12 -2.59 1.92 -19.36
CA PRO A 12 -3.70 0.98 -19.13
C PRO A 12 -3.30 -0.30 -18.38
N TRP A 13 -2.10 -0.84 -18.64
CA TRP A 13 -1.61 -2.01 -17.92
C TRP A 13 -1.28 -1.69 -16.46
N LEU A 14 -0.73 -0.49 -16.21
CA LEU A 14 -0.54 -0.01 -14.84
C LEU A 14 -1.86 0.21 -14.12
N ASP A 15 -2.92 0.68 -14.78
CA ASP A 15 -4.25 0.79 -14.16
C ASP A 15 -4.78 -0.58 -13.72
N ILE A 16 -4.68 -1.59 -14.58
CA ILE A 16 -5.08 -2.97 -14.24
C ILE A 16 -4.28 -3.45 -13.01
N ALA A 17 -2.97 -3.22 -13.00
CA ALA A 17 -2.14 -3.54 -11.84
C ALA A 17 -2.57 -2.75 -10.60
N GLY A 18 -2.82 -1.45 -10.71
CA GLY A 18 -3.25 -0.60 -9.59
C GLY A 18 -4.57 -1.06 -8.97
N VAL A 19 -5.48 -1.62 -9.77
CA VAL A 19 -6.74 -2.21 -9.27
C VAL A 19 -6.50 -3.60 -8.68
N ALA A 20 -5.70 -4.47 -9.31
CA ALA A 20 -5.55 -5.86 -8.88
C ALA A 20 -4.56 -6.06 -7.72
N LEU A 21 -3.50 -5.26 -7.63
CA LEU A 21 -2.43 -5.39 -6.63
C LEU A 21 -2.94 -5.33 -5.18
N PRO A 22 -3.85 -4.42 -4.80
CA PRO A 22 -4.38 -4.38 -3.43
C PRO A 22 -5.03 -5.68 -2.99
N LEU A 23 -5.71 -6.41 -3.90
CA LEU A 23 -6.28 -7.72 -3.56
C LEU A 23 -5.18 -8.74 -3.27
N GLY A 24 -4.15 -8.78 -4.13
CA GLY A 24 -2.99 -9.65 -3.91
C GLY A 24 -2.27 -9.33 -2.60
N GLN A 25 -2.13 -8.05 -2.25
CA GLN A 25 -1.58 -7.62 -0.96
C GLN A 25 -2.47 -8.04 0.21
N ALA A 26 -3.78 -7.85 0.11
CA ALA A 26 -4.73 -8.23 1.15
C ALA A 26 -4.61 -9.72 1.50
N ILE A 27 -4.53 -10.59 0.49
CA ILE A 27 -4.38 -12.03 0.69
C ILE A 27 -2.96 -12.37 1.17
N GLY A 28 -1.93 -11.80 0.54
CA GLY A 28 -0.53 -12.11 0.85
C GLY A 28 -0.14 -11.79 2.30
N ARG A 29 -0.76 -10.77 2.92
CA ARG A 29 -0.49 -10.39 4.31
C ARG A 29 -0.83 -11.50 5.32
N TRP A 30 -1.73 -12.42 5.00
CA TRP A 30 -2.04 -13.54 5.90
C TRP A 30 -0.87 -14.52 6.05
N ALA A 31 0.03 -14.61 5.07
CA ALA A 31 1.25 -15.38 5.23
C ALA A 31 2.13 -14.80 6.35
N ASN A 32 2.13 -13.48 6.53
CA ASN A 32 2.89 -12.85 7.61
C ASN A 32 2.35 -13.23 9.00
N TYR A 33 1.04 -13.39 9.14
CA TYR A 33 0.44 -13.88 10.38
C TYR A 33 0.86 -15.32 10.70
N VAL A 34 0.79 -16.22 9.70
CA VAL A 34 1.20 -17.62 9.86
C VAL A 34 2.69 -17.73 10.19
N ASN A 35 3.52 -16.92 9.53
CA ASN A 35 4.96 -16.83 9.78
C ASN A 35 5.31 -16.08 11.08
N GLN A 36 4.34 -15.40 11.71
CA GLN A 36 4.53 -14.46 12.82
C GLN A 36 5.62 -13.42 12.57
N GLU A 37 5.61 -12.82 11.38
CA GLU A 37 6.51 -11.75 10.96
C GLU A 37 5.73 -10.44 10.71
N LEU A 38 6.45 -9.31 10.60
CA LEU A 38 5.88 -8.00 10.28
C LEU A 38 4.71 -7.59 11.20
N TYR A 39 4.89 -7.74 12.51
CA TYR A 39 3.99 -7.23 13.54
C TYR A 39 4.52 -5.89 14.12
N GLY A 40 3.68 -5.23 14.91
CA GLY A 40 3.99 -3.93 15.49
C GLY A 40 4.45 -4.00 16.94
N ILE A 41 4.61 -2.85 17.56
CA ILE A 41 4.99 -2.72 18.98
C ILE A 41 3.93 -3.35 19.92
N PRO A 42 4.28 -3.62 21.18
CA PRO A 42 3.34 -4.12 22.17
C PRO A 42 2.10 -3.25 22.30
N THR A 43 0.95 -3.87 22.52
CA THR A 43 -0.34 -3.21 22.60
C THR A 43 -1.22 -3.82 23.68
N THR A 44 -2.13 -3.00 24.22
CA THR A 44 -3.16 -3.42 25.20
C THR A 44 -4.53 -3.57 24.55
N LEU A 45 -4.63 -3.39 23.23
CA LEU A 45 -5.88 -3.50 22.48
C LEU A 45 -6.38 -4.95 22.44
N PRO A 46 -7.71 -5.16 22.45
CA PRO A 46 -8.30 -6.50 22.56
C PRO A 46 -8.10 -7.40 21.33
N TRP A 47 -7.65 -6.83 20.20
CA TRP A 47 -7.29 -7.57 18.97
C TRP A 47 -5.76 -7.74 18.82
N GLY A 48 -4.98 -7.49 19.87
CA GLY A 48 -3.56 -7.77 19.88
C GLY A 48 -3.29 -9.27 19.70
N ILE A 49 -2.21 -9.62 19.00
CA ILE A 49 -1.82 -11.01 18.76
C ILE A 49 -0.58 -11.38 19.57
N GLN A 50 -0.48 -12.65 19.95
CA GLN A 50 0.72 -13.19 20.57
C GLN A 50 1.72 -13.61 19.49
N ILE A 51 3.00 -13.35 19.76
CA ILE A 51 4.13 -13.76 18.92
C ILE A 51 5.03 -14.66 19.74
N GLU A 52 5.41 -15.81 19.19
CA GLU A 52 6.35 -16.75 19.81
C GLU A 52 7.68 -16.06 20.08
N GLY A 53 8.27 -16.29 21.26
CA GLY A 53 9.52 -15.65 21.66
C GLY A 53 10.65 -15.80 20.64
N ALA A 54 10.77 -16.98 20.01
CA ALA A 54 11.78 -17.26 18.99
C ALA A 54 11.62 -16.43 17.70
N LYS A 55 10.41 -15.93 17.43
CA LYS A 55 10.08 -15.09 16.26
C LYS A 55 10.04 -13.61 16.61
N ARG A 56 10.35 -13.26 17.87
CA ARG A 56 10.41 -11.86 18.30
C ARG A 56 11.65 -11.15 17.78
N VAL A 57 11.51 -9.88 17.43
CA VAL A 57 12.58 -9.04 16.89
C VAL A 57 12.71 -7.74 17.67
N GLY A 58 13.81 -7.01 17.43
CA GLY A 58 14.17 -5.81 18.19
C GLY A 58 14.32 -6.09 19.69
N ASP A 59 13.82 -5.17 20.50
CA ASP A 59 13.94 -5.19 21.97
C ASP A 59 13.00 -6.21 22.65
N TYR A 60 12.06 -6.79 21.90
CA TYR A 60 10.99 -7.63 22.45
C TYR A 60 11.33 -9.12 22.56
N LYS A 61 12.61 -9.49 22.40
CA LYS A 61 13.08 -10.90 22.42
C LYS A 61 13.08 -11.53 23.81
N SER A 62 13.28 -10.73 24.86
CA SER A 62 13.33 -11.21 26.24
C SER A 62 11.94 -11.63 26.72
N LEU A 63 11.78 -12.92 27.05
CA LEU A 63 10.53 -13.43 27.64
C LEU A 63 10.40 -13.10 29.14
N VAL A 64 11.47 -12.59 29.76
CA VAL A 64 11.43 -12.09 31.13
C VAL A 64 10.76 -10.72 31.15
N ASP A 65 11.20 -9.81 30.27
CA ASP A 65 10.67 -8.45 30.17
C ASP A 65 9.34 -8.41 29.43
N TYR A 66 9.15 -9.31 28.47
CA TYR A 66 7.93 -9.44 27.67
C TYR A 66 7.37 -10.87 27.75
N PRO A 67 6.66 -11.24 28.83
CA PRO A 67 6.12 -12.59 28.97
C PRO A 67 5.12 -12.95 27.87
N PHE A 68 5.18 -14.18 27.36
CA PHE A 68 4.30 -14.64 26.28
C PHE A 68 2.82 -14.57 26.64
N ALA A 69 2.47 -14.95 27.86
CA ALA A 69 1.08 -15.01 28.33
C ALA A 69 0.38 -13.65 28.39
N THR A 70 1.14 -12.55 28.55
CA THR A 70 0.58 -11.21 28.79
C THR A 70 0.91 -10.21 27.68
N THR A 71 1.98 -10.44 26.91
CA THR A 71 2.42 -9.50 25.87
C THR A 71 1.71 -9.77 24.55
N HIS A 72 0.97 -8.78 24.07
CA HIS A 72 0.30 -8.78 22.79
C HIS A 72 0.90 -7.68 21.90
N PHE A 73 0.88 -7.89 20.59
CA PHE A 73 1.46 -6.99 19.59
C PHE A 73 0.40 -6.51 18.60
N HIS A 74 0.60 -5.33 18.03
CA HIS A 74 -0.26 -4.83 16.96
C HIS A 74 -0.22 -5.78 15.74
N PRO A 75 -1.36 -6.30 15.25
CA PRO A 75 -1.42 -7.12 14.05
C PRO A 75 -1.32 -6.26 12.78
N LEU A 76 -0.12 -5.78 12.45
CA LEU A 76 0.13 -4.95 11.26
C LEU A 76 -0.33 -5.63 9.97
N PHE A 77 -0.15 -6.95 9.87
CA PHE A 77 -0.66 -7.74 8.74
C PHE A 77 -2.16 -7.52 8.51
N LEU A 78 -2.95 -7.45 9.59
CA LEU A 78 -4.40 -7.29 9.53
C LEU A 78 -4.76 -5.86 9.13
N TYR A 79 -4.07 -4.87 9.67
CA TYR A 79 -4.26 -3.46 9.30
C TYR A 79 -3.99 -3.25 7.81
N GLU A 80 -2.87 -3.80 7.30
CA GLU A 80 -2.56 -3.77 5.87
C GLU A 80 -3.54 -4.57 5.03
N SER A 81 -3.96 -5.75 5.51
CA SER A 81 -4.91 -6.61 4.79
C SER A 81 -6.26 -5.92 4.61
N LEU A 82 -6.80 -5.34 5.69
CA LEU A 82 -8.10 -4.65 5.66
C LEU A 82 -8.02 -3.40 4.78
N TRP A 83 -6.97 -2.61 4.93
CA TRP A 83 -6.78 -1.42 4.11
C TRP A 83 -6.66 -1.78 2.62
N SER A 84 -5.86 -2.79 2.29
CA SER A 84 -5.66 -3.22 0.90
C SER A 84 -6.95 -3.81 0.31
N PHE A 85 -7.74 -4.51 1.11
CA PHE A 85 -9.05 -5.01 0.67
C PHE A 85 -10.05 -3.88 0.43
N ILE A 86 -10.13 -2.89 1.32
CA ILE A 86 -10.96 -1.70 1.12
C ILE A 86 -10.51 -0.95 -0.13
N ALA A 87 -9.21 -0.74 -0.29
CA ALA A 87 -8.63 -0.09 -1.47
C ALA A 87 -8.97 -0.86 -2.76
N PHE A 88 -8.92 -2.19 -2.75
CA PHE A 88 -9.35 -3.02 -3.88
C PHE A 88 -10.81 -2.75 -4.24
N ILE A 89 -11.72 -2.82 -3.26
CA ILE A 89 -13.16 -2.62 -3.50
C ILE A 89 -13.44 -1.21 -4.05
N VAL A 90 -12.82 -0.18 -3.48
CA VAL A 90 -12.97 1.20 -3.93
C VAL A 90 -12.43 1.38 -5.35
N LEU A 91 -11.21 0.92 -5.62
CA LEU A 91 -10.59 1.07 -6.93
C LEU A 91 -11.31 0.25 -8.01
N LEU A 92 -11.75 -0.96 -7.69
CA LEU A 92 -12.55 -1.78 -8.59
C LEU A 92 -13.90 -1.11 -8.89
N ASN A 93 -14.58 -0.57 -7.88
CA ASN A 93 -15.85 0.12 -8.08
C ASN A 93 -15.69 1.35 -8.97
N LEU A 94 -14.67 2.19 -8.72
CA LEU A 94 -14.32 3.34 -9.55
C LEU A 94 -13.96 2.92 -10.98
N PHE A 95 -13.25 1.81 -11.14
CA PHE A 95 -12.85 1.27 -12.43
C PHE A 95 -14.05 0.74 -13.22
N LEU A 96 -15.03 0.12 -12.57
CA LEU A 96 -16.19 -0.44 -13.27
C LEU A 96 -17.27 0.61 -13.56
N ARG A 97 -17.48 1.59 -12.67
CA ARG A 97 -18.61 2.53 -12.76
C ARG A 97 -18.22 3.92 -13.27
N ASN A 98 -16.97 4.31 -13.08
CA ASN A 98 -16.53 5.68 -13.32
C ASN A 98 -15.30 5.76 -14.22
N ARG A 99 -14.96 4.70 -14.95
CA ARG A 99 -13.74 4.63 -15.79
C ARG A 99 -13.58 5.81 -16.74
N GLN A 100 -14.67 6.29 -17.30
CA GLN A 100 -14.78 7.41 -18.23
C GLN A 100 -14.28 8.73 -17.62
N ASN A 101 -14.34 8.86 -16.29
CA ASN A 101 -13.89 10.06 -15.58
C ASN A 101 -12.38 10.07 -15.32
N PHE A 102 -11.67 8.99 -15.64
CA PHE A 102 -10.24 8.81 -15.32
C PHE A 102 -9.41 8.60 -16.58
N ARG A 103 -8.19 9.14 -16.57
CA ARG A 103 -7.22 8.96 -17.65
C ARG A 103 -6.46 7.64 -17.48
N PRO A 104 -5.98 7.03 -18.58
CA PRO A 104 -5.09 5.88 -18.47
C PRO A 104 -3.89 6.20 -17.56
N GLY A 105 -3.69 5.43 -16.50
CA GLY A 105 -2.63 5.59 -15.49
C GLY A 105 -3.10 6.23 -14.18
N ASP A 106 -4.32 6.76 -14.10
CA ASP A 106 -4.84 7.39 -12.88
C ASP A 106 -5.09 6.38 -11.76
N PHE A 107 -5.54 5.17 -12.07
CA PHE A 107 -5.81 4.15 -11.05
C PHE A 107 -4.51 3.68 -10.39
N PHE A 108 -3.43 3.58 -11.16
CA PHE A 108 -2.11 3.29 -10.62
C PHE A 108 -1.61 4.40 -9.69
N LEU A 109 -1.81 5.66 -10.06
CA LEU A 109 -1.43 6.79 -9.20
C LEU A 109 -2.21 6.78 -7.89
N ILE A 110 -3.53 6.56 -7.93
CA ILE A 110 -4.36 6.47 -6.73
C ILE A 110 -3.89 5.30 -5.86
N TYR A 111 -3.57 4.15 -6.46
CA TYR A 111 -2.99 3.00 -5.77
C TYR A 111 -1.69 3.36 -5.03
N VAL A 112 -0.75 4.03 -5.69
CA VAL A 112 0.52 4.45 -5.07
C VAL A 112 0.28 5.43 -3.92
N ILE A 113 -0.59 6.44 -4.12
CA ILE A 113 -0.92 7.44 -3.10
C ILE A 113 -1.47 6.75 -1.84
N GLN A 114 -2.52 5.93 -1.99
CA GLN A 114 -3.16 5.29 -0.83
C GLN A 114 -2.24 4.28 -0.13
N TYR A 115 -1.41 3.55 -0.89
CA TYR A 115 -0.50 2.57 -0.31
C TYR A 115 0.65 3.25 0.44
N ALA A 116 1.24 4.30 -0.15
CA ALA A 116 2.27 5.09 0.51
C ALA A 116 1.76 5.73 1.81
N PHE A 117 0.50 6.20 1.80
CA PHE A 117 -0.14 6.78 2.98
C PHE A 117 -0.27 5.77 4.13
N ILE A 118 -0.88 4.60 3.89
CA ILE A 118 -1.02 3.60 4.95
C ILE A 118 0.34 3.07 5.42
N ARG A 119 1.28 2.87 4.48
CA ARG A 119 2.62 2.36 4.80
C ARG A 119 3.39 3.32 5.70
N PHE A 120 3.25 4.63 5.46
CA PHE A 120 3.82 5.66 6.32
C PHE A 120 3.29 5.59 7.76
N LEU A 121 1.96 5.45 7.92
CA LEU A 121 1.32 5.37 9.23
C LEU A 121 1.72 4.11 10.00
N LEU A 122 1.76 2.96 9.33
CA LEU A 122 2.12 1.70 9.95
C LEU A 122 3.59 1.62 10.36
N GLU A 123 4.47 2.37 9.70
CA GLU A 123 5.88 2.38 10.06
C GLU A 123 6.13 3.01 11.45
N PHE A 124 5.24 3.86 11.98
CA PHE A 124 5.35 4.38 13.35
C PHE A 124 5.16 3.30 14.42
N ILE A 125 4.34 2.29 14.13
CA ILE A 125 4.00 1.23 15.06
C ILE A 125 4.76 -0.06 14.76
N ARG A 126 5.63 -0.09 13.75
CA ARG A 126 6.41 -1.26 13.38
C ARG A 126 7.61 -1.44 14.30
N VAL A 127 7.87 -2.69 14.71
CA VAL A 127 9.02 -3.01 15.58
C VAL A 127 10.35 -2.73 14.88
N GLU A 128 10.53 -3.29 13.69
CA GLU A 128 11.76 -3.13 12.92
C GLU A 128 11.61 -2.02 11.90
N THR A 129 12.34 -0.94 12.13
CA THR A 129 12.42 0.21 11.23
C THR A 129 13.87 0.48 10.87
N THR A 130 14.12 0.86 9.62
CA THR A 130 15.47 1.14 9.13
C THR A 130 15.75 2.64 9.24
N TYR A 131 16.67 3.01 10.11
CA TYR A 131 17.13 4.39 10.24
C TYR A 131 18.41 4.63 9.43
N ILE A 132 18.42 5.72 8.67
CA ILE A 132 19.61 6.22 7.98
C ILE A 132 19.74 7.70 8.37
N ALA A 133 20.90 8.08 8.90
CA ALA A 133 21.16 9.44 9.40
C ALA A 133 20.10 9.96 10.40
N GLY A 134 19.56 9.07 11.26
CA GLY A 134 18.54 9.40 12.25
C GLY A 134 17.11 9.50 11.71
N VAL A 135 16.90 9.25 10.42
CA VAL A 135 15.57 9.31 9.79
C VAL A 135 15.13 7.92 9.36
N ASN A 136 13.84 7.60 9.57
CA ASN A 136 13.26 6.36 9.10
C ASN A 136 13.19 6.35 7.56
N PHE A 137 14.03 5.52 6.94
CA PHE A 137 14.19 5.47 5.50
C PHE A 137 12.92 5.02 4.77
N SER A 138 12.18 4.07 5.35
CA SER A 138 10.90 3.60 4.80
C SER A 138 9.87 4.73 4.75
N GLN A 139 9.80 5.57 5.81
CA GLN A 139 8.92 6.73 5.83
C GLN A 139 9.29 7.76 4.78
N VAL A 140 10.59 8.03 4.58
CA VAL A 140 11.05 8.94 3.53
C VAL A 140 10.62 8.46 2.15
N ILE A 141 10.80 7.17 1.84
CA ILE A 141 10.34 6.60 0.57
C ILE A 141 8.82 6.76 0.40
N CYS A 142 8.04 6.51 1.46
CA CYS A 142 6.59 6.67 1.42
C CYS A 142 6.20 8.12 1.13
N VAL A 143 6.82 9.10 1.80
CA VAL A 143 6.56 10.53 1.57
C VAL A 143 6.91 10.93 0.13
N VAL A 144 8.07 10.53 -0.38
CA VAL A 144 8.48 10.84 -1.76
C VAL A 144 7.51 10.22 -2.76
N ALA A 145 7.16 8.94 -2.60
CA ALA A 145 6.22 8.26 -3.49
C ALA A 145 4.83 8.92 -3.46
N PHE A 146 4.34 9.27 -2.27
CA PHE A 146 3.06 9.95 -2.09
C PHE A 146 3.05 11.32 -2.79
N VAL A 147 4.05 12.16 -2.53
CA VAL A 147 4.13 13.53 -3.07
C VAL A 147 4.26 13.50 -4.59
N VAL A 148 5.15 12.66 -5.14
CA VAL A 148 5.33 12.55 -6.60
C VAL A 148 4.05 12.07 -7.27
N ALA A 149 3.42 11.01 -6.76
CA ALA A 149 2.19 10.48 -7.32
C ALA A 149 1.03 11.48 -7.24
N LEU A 150 0.91 12.20 -6.12
CA LEU A 150 -0.11 13.21 -5.91
C LEU A 150 0.07 14.41 -6.84
N ILE A 151 1.29 14.93 -7.00
CA ILE A 151 1.58 16.02 -7.93
C ILE A 151 1.21 15.61 -9.36
N ILE A 152 1.64 14.43 -9.80
CA ILE A 152 1.32 13.92 -11.15
C ILE A 152 -0.20 13.79 -11.31
N PHE A 153 -0.89 13.21 -10.33
CA PHE A 153 -2.34 13.05 -10.37
C PHE A 153 -3.06 14.39 -10.49
N VAL A 154 -2.71 15.38 -9.63
CA VAL A 154 -3.34 16.71 -9.64
C VAL A 154 -3.05 17.46 -10.93
N MET A 155 -1.80 17.46 -11.42
CA MET A 155 -1.44 18.09 -12.69
C MET A 155 -2.25 17.50 -13.85
N ARG A 156 -2.40 16.16 -13.89
CA ARG A 156 -3.17 15.47 -14.92
C ARG A 156 -4.67 15.73 -14.85
N ARG A 157 -5.22 16.10 -13.68
CA ARG A 157 -6.62 16.50 -13.52
C ARG A 157 -6.86 17.95 -13.95
N ARG A 158 -5.88 18.83 -13.76
CA ARG A 158 -5.96 20.27 -14.11
C ARG A 158 -5.84 20.52 -15.60
N SER A 159 -5.02 19.76 -16.32
CA SER A 159 -5.02 19.78 -17.77
C SER A 159 -6.30 19.09 -18.27
N ALA A 160 -7.37 19.82 -18.57
CA ALA A 160 -8.62 19.28 -19.13
C ALA A 160 -8.38 18.42 -20.41
N PRO A 161 -9.31 17.54 -20.84
CA PRO A 161 -9.11 16.76 -22.06
C PRO A 161 -9.08 17.70 -23.26
N ASN A 162 -8.03 17.60 -24.09
CA ASN A 162 -8.17 18.02 -25.49
C ASN A 162 -9.29 17.14 -26.04
N VAL A 163 -10.46 17.75 -26.28
CA VAL A 163 -11.47 17.16 -27.15
C VAL A 163 -10.74 16.89 -28.45
N VAL A 164 -10.55 15.61 -28.79
CA VAL A 164 -10.06 15.26 -30.12
C VAL A 164 -11.22 15.62 -31.04
N GLU A 165 -11.14 16.78 -31.69
CA GLU A 165 -11.99 17.12 -32.82
C GLU A 165 -11.79 16.01 -33.86
N THR A 166 -12.80 15.15 -34.00
CA THR A 166 -12.91 14.31 -35.18
C THR A 166 -13.08 15.24 -36.37
N PRO A 167 -12.23 15.18 -37.41
CA PRO A 167 -12.49 15.92 -38.64
C PRO A 167 -13.86 15.48 -39.15
N GLU A 168 -14.74 16.45 -39.41
CA GLU A 168 -16.01 16.20 -40.09
C GLU A 168 -15.73 15.40 -41.36
N ALA A 169 -16.33 14.22 -41.47
CA ALA A 169 -16.33 13.47 -42.71
C ALA A 169 -17.20 14.26 -43.71
N VAL A 170 -16.53 14.93 -44.65
CA VAL A 170 -17.12 15.51 -45.87
C VAL A 170 -17.41 14.40 -46.87
#